data_AF-A0A7C0UWC0-F1
#
_entry.id   AF-A0A7C0UWC0-F1
#
_cell.length_a   1.000
_cell.length_b   1.000
_cell.length_c   1.000
_cell.angle_alpha   90.00
_cell.angle_beta   90.00
_cell.angle_gamma   90.00
#
_symmetry.space_group_name_H-M   'P 1'
#
loop_
_entity.id
_entity.type
_entity.pdbx_description
1 polymer ?
#
loop_
_entity_poly.entity_id
_entity_poly.type
_entity_poly.pdbx_seq_one_letter_code
_entity_poly.pdbx_strand_id
1 'polypeptide(L)'
;MFLGSGKLIKFKNGKKIGVIRADKTFMTFRNEKKHLFRIYNGWALNQKLLEELKDVGIEWIEIHANDTKFVYRTNIENFFSCGIYYKNPKGEKDYQIVLPLKFWSKFPMISKRKIKKIERSLMWYGKQRKRVKKAK
;
A
#
# COMPACT_ATOMS: atom_id res chain seq x y z
N MET A 1 0.18 -15.70 14.81
CA MET A 1 0.47 -16.13 13.43
C MET A 1 -0.32 -15.16 12.53
N PHE A 2 0.32 -14.24 11.79
CA PHE A 2 -0.42 -13.20 11.04
C PHE A 2 -0.97 -13.77 9.73
N LEU A 3 -2.19 -14.32 9.82
CA LEU A 3 -3.05 -14.81 8.73
C LEU A 3 -4.10 -13.73 8.45
N GLY A 4 -3.88 -12.88 7.44
CA GLY A 4 -4.88 -11.91 7.00
C GLY A 4 -5.67 -12.48 5.82
N SER A 5 -6.92 -12.85 6.07
CA SER A 5 -7.97 -13.29 5.14
C SER A 5 -8.42 -12.19 4.18
N GLY A 6 -7.49 -11.63 3.41
CA GLY A 6 -7.81 -10.63 2.39
C GLY A 6 -8.35 -11.25 1.10
N LYS A 7 -9.36 -10.65 0.46
CA LYS A 7 -9.83 -11.09 -0.87
C LYS A 7 -8.72 -10.81 -1.88
N LEU A 8 -8.24 -11.88 -2.52
CA LEU A 8 -7.14 -11.81 -3.48
C LEU A 8 -7.69 -11.36 -4.84
N ILE A 9 -7.17 -10.26 -5.37
CA ILE A 9 -7.52 -9.80 -6.72
C ILE A 9 -6.53 -10.40 -7.72
N LYS A 10 -7.08 -11.15 -8.69
CA LYS A 10 -6.36 -11.65 -9.87
C LYS A 10 -6.88 -10.91 -11.10
N PHE A 11 -5.98 -10.61 -12.05
CA PHE A 11 -6.41 -10.26 -13.41
C PHE A 11 -7.16 -11.43 -14.06
N LYS A 12 -7.88 -11.13 -15.14
CA LYS A 12 -8.57 -12.11 -16.00
C LYS A 12 -7.66 -13.27 -16.49
N ASN A 13 -6.34 -13.06 -16.54
CA ASN A 13 -5.34 -14.07 -16.91
C ASN A 13 -4.75 -14.84 -15.71
N GLY A 14 -5.34 -14.75 -14.52
CA GLY A 14 -4.87 -15.43 -13.30
C GLY A 14 -3.69 -14.75 -12.61
N LYS A 15 -3.12 -13.67 -13.17
CA LYS A 15 -1.98 -12.96 -12.56
C LYS A 15 -2.43 -12.20 -11.32
N LYS A 16 -1.78 -12.49 -10.18
CA LYS A 16 -2.03 -11.80 -8.91
C LYS A 16 -1.63 -10.32 -9.00
N ILE A 17 -2.59 -9.42 -8.77
CA ILE A 17 -2.37 -7.96 -8.81
C ILE A 17 -2.02 -7.45 -7.41
N GLY A 18 -2.75 -7.92 -6.41
CA GLY A 18 -2.67 -7.43 -5.05
C GLY A 18 -3.61 -8.17 -4.11
N VAL A 19 -3.81 -7.61 -2.92
CA VAL A 19 -4.66 -8.16 -1.87
C VAL A 19 -5.48 -7.03 -1.29
N ILE A 20 -6.80 -7.21 -1.22
CA ILE A 20 -7.67 -6.34 -0.42
C ILE A 20 -7.64 -6.84 1.02
N ARG A 21 -7.32 -5.96 1.97
CA ARG A 21 -7.37 -6.23 3.40
C ARG A 21 -8.73 -5.82 3.99
N ALA A 22 -9.01 -6.28 5.21
CA ALA A 22 -10.25 -5.97 5.92
C ALA A 22 -10.41 -4.47 6.27
N ASP A 23 -9.31 -3.72 6.34
CA ASP A 23 -9.28 -2.28 6.63
C ASP A 23 -9.51 -1.40 5.38
N LYS A 24 -10.20 -1.94 4.36
CA LYS A 24 -10.45 -1.27 3.07
C LYS A 24 -9.16 -0.80 2.38
N THR A 25 -8.06 -1.50 2.61
CA THR A 25 -6.76 -1.22 1.99
C THR A 25 -6.48 -2.21 0.87
N PHE A 26 -6.22 -1.71 -0.33
CA PHE A 26 -5.64 -2.49 -1.41
C PHE A 26 -4.11 -2.43 -1.35
N MET A 27 -3.48 -3.59 -1.25
CA MET A 27 -2.02 -3.74 -1.21
C MET A 27 -1.51 -4.39 -2.48
N THR A 28 -0.48 -3.78 -3.10
CA THR A 28 0.26 -4.38 -4.22
C THR A 28 1.77 -4.32 -3.99
N PHE A 29 2.51 -5.23 -4.63
CA PHE A 29 3.98 -5.30 -4.55
C PHE A 29 4.61 -4.89 -5.88
N ARG A 30 5.59 -4.00 -5.82
CA ARG A 30 6.29 -3.46 -6.99
C ARG A 30 7.78 -3.29 -6.69
N ASN A 31 8.55 -3.05 -7.75
CA ASN A 31 9.95 -2.63 -7.66
C ASN A 31 10.04 -1.17 -8.11
N GLU A 32 10.51 -0.28 -7.26
CA GLU A 32 10.61 1.17 -7.50
C GLU A 32 11.48 1.46 -8.72
N LYS A 33 12.65 0.82 -8.82
CA LYS A 33 13.57 1.05 -9.94
C LYS A 33 12.99 0.74 -11.32
N LYS A 34 11.98 -0.15 -11.37
CA LYS A 34 11.38 -0.65 -12.63
C LYS A 34 10.01 -0.05 -12.94
N HIS A 35 9.21 0.25 -11.92
CA HIS A 35 7.79 0.57 -12.08
C HIS A 35 7.43 2.00 -11.67
N LEU A 36 8.34 2.73 -11.01
CA LEU A 36 8.13 4.15 -10.74
C LEU A 36 8.28 4.93 -12.06
N PHE A 37 7.25 5.71 -12.40
CA PHE A 37 7.28 6.58 -13.58
C PHE A 37 8.21 7.75 -13.30
N ARG A 38 9.41 7.72 -13.87
CA ARG A 38 10.43 8.76 -13.64
C ARG A 38 10.00 10.14 -14.10
N ILE A 39 9.34 10.22 -15.26
CA ILE A 39 8.89 11.48 -15.88
C ILE A 39 7.97 12.27 -14.93
N TYR A 40 7.06 11.56 -14.25
CA TYR A 40 6.09 12.18 -13.33
C TYR A 40 6.47 12.04 -11.86
N ASN A 41 7.63 11.45 -11.57
CA ASN A 41 8.07 11.05 -10.24
C ASN A 41 6.92 10.45 -9.41
N GLY A 42 6.29 9.39 -9.93
CA GLY A 42 5.02 8.90 -9.40
C GLY A 42 4.74 7.42 -9.69
N TRP A 43 3.76 6.89 -8.99
CA TRP A 43 3.28 5.52 -9.18
C TRP A 43 2.06 5.50 -10.09
N ALA A 44 2.02 4.55 -11.03
CA ALA A 44 0.89 4.40 -11.93
C ALA A 44 0.08 3.13 -11.60
N LEU A 45 -1.24 3.24 -11.70
CA LEU A 45 -2.17 2.13 -11.67
C LEU A 45 -3.12 2.22 -12.86
N ASN A 46 -3.63 1.06 -13.31
CA ASN A 46 -4.62 1.01 -14.39
C ASN A 46 -5.92 1.68 -13.94
N GLN A 47 -6.52 2.50 -14.80
CA GLN A 47 -7.75 3.23 -14.49
C GLN A 47 -8.91 2.29 -14.12
N LYS A 48 -9.14 1.22 -14.90
CA LYS A 48 -10.23 0.27 -14.64
C LYS A 48 -10.06 -0.42 -13.30
N LEU A 49 -8.81 -0.75 -12.93
CA LEU A 49 -8.53 -1.30 -11.61
C LEU A 49 -8.88 -0.29 -10.50
N LEU A 50 -8.56 0.99 -10.68
CA LEU A 50 -8.90 2.01 -9.68
C LEU A 50 -10.42 2.18 -9.53
N GLU A 51 -11.15 2.16 -10.64
CA GLU A 51 -12.62 2.21 -10.66
C GLU A 51 -13.21 0.98 -9.95
N GLU A 52 -12.78 -0.23 -10.31
CA GLU A 52 -13.20 -1.47 -9.64
C GLU A 52 -12.90 -1.47 -8.14
N LEU A 53 -11.74 -0.95 -7.73
CA LEU A 53 -11.39 -0.83 -6.31
C LEU A 53 -12.30 0.17 -5.59
N LYS A 54 -12.62 1.29 -6.22
CA LYS A 54 -13.53 2.30 -5.68
C LYS A 54 -14.95 1.75 -5.53
N ASP A 55 -15.44 1.01 -6.53
CA ASP A 55 -16.76 0.37 -6.49
C ASP A 55 -16.89 -0.67 -5.38
N VAL A 56 -15.79 -1.37 -5.07
CA VAL A 56 -15.71 -2.32 -3.94
C VAL A 56 -15.58 -1.61 -2.58
N GLY A 57 -15.44 -0.28 -2.56
CA GLY A 57 -15.33 0.53 -1.35
C GLY A 57 -13.95 0.54 -0.73
N ILE A 58 -12.89 0.36 -1.53
CA ILE A 58 -11.51 0.56 -1.08
C ILE A 58 -11.25 2.04 -0.86
N GLU A 59 -10.64 2.37 0.27
CA GLU A 59 -10.31 3.76 0.63
C GLU A 59 -8.81 4.02 0.48
N TRP A 60 -7.98 3.01 0.73
CA TRP A 60 -6.53 3.15 0.81
C TRP A 60 -5.81 2.27 -0.20
N ILE A 61 -4.76 2.81 -0.81
CA ILE A 61 -3.85 2.09 -1.69
C ILE A 61 -2.47 2.06 -1.07
N GLU A 62 -1.89 0.87 -0.96
CA GLU A 62 -0.52 0.63 -0.52
C GLU A 62 0.32 -0.03 -1.62
N ILE A 63 1.43 0.61 -1.97
CA ILE A 63 2.46 0.04 -2.84
C ILE A 63 3.68 -0.31 -1.99
N HIS A 64 3.98 -1.61 -1.92
CA HIS A 64 5.13 -2.15 -1.21
C HIS A 64 6.28 -2.29 -2.20
N ALA A 65 7.28 -1.40 -2.08
CA ALA A 65 8.48 -1.39 -2.90
C ALA A 65 9.51 -2.37 -2.33
N ASN A 66 9.61 -3.56 -2.94
CA ASN A 66 10.41 -4.66 -2.41
C ASN A 66 11.92 -4.41 -2.45
N ASP A 67 12.38 -3.61 -3.42
CA ASP A 67 13.77 -3.25 -3.65
C ASP A 67 14.25 -2.15 -2.69
N THR A 68 13.42 -1.15 -2.39
CA THR A 68 13.78 -0.04 -1.49
C THR A 68 13.30 -0.23 -0.06
N LYS A 69 12.49 -1.27 0.22
CA LYS A 69 11.90 -1.54 1.53
C LYS A 69 11.06 -0.38 2.06
N PHE A 70 10.34 0.31 1.17
CA PHE A 70 9.37 1.34 1.55
C PHE A 70 7.94 0.91 1.19
N VAL A 71 7.00 1.43 1.96
CA VAL A 71 5.56 1.41 1.68
C VAL A 71 5.12 2.81 1.32
N TYR A 72 4.47 2.95 0.19
CA TYR A 72 3.81 4.17 -0.23
C TYR A 72 2.31 3.99 0.00
N ARG A 73 1.68 4.88 0.76
CA ARG A 73 0.25 4.85 1.03
C ARG A 73 -0.42 6.15 0.60
N THR A 74 -1.60 6.04 0.00
CA THR A 74 -2.45 7.18 -0.36
C THR A 74 -3.93 6.80 -0.27
N ASN A 75 -4.79 7.80 -0.17
CA ASN A 75 -6.23 7.60 -0.38
C ASN A 75 -6.50 7.36 -1.87
N ILE A 76 -7.48 6.52 -2.20
CA ILE A 76 -7.87 6.23 -3.58
C ILE A 76 -8.36 7.48 -4.33
N GLU A 77 -9.05 8.40 -3.64
CA GLU A 77 -9.58 9.63 -4.23
C GLU A 77 -8.47 10.56 -4.75
N ASN A 78 -7.26 10.47 -4.19
CA ASN A 78 -6.11 11.23 -4.70
C ASN A 78 -5.75 10.83 -6.14
N PHE A 79 -6.00 9.58 -6.56
CA PHE A 79 -5.78 9.21 -7.95
C PHE A 79 -6.76 9.93 -8.89
N PHE A 80 -8.03 10.03 -8.50
CA PHE A 80 -9.05 10.65 -9.35
C PHE A 80 -8.98 12.18 -9.35
N SER A 81 -8.60 12.79 -8.23
CA SER A 81 -8.52 14.26 -8.08
C SER A 81 -7.18 14.85 -8.52
N CYS A 82 -6.08 14.15 -8.27
CA CYS A 82 -4.72 14.66 -8.45
C CYS A 82 -3.86 13.83 -9.40
N GLY A 83 -4.42 12.76 -9.98
CA GLY A 83 -3.71 11.87 -10.88
C GLY A 83 -3.57 12.43 -12.30
N ILE A 84 -2.50 12.01 -12.97
CA ILE A 84 -2.20 12.37 -14.35
C ILE A 84 -2.57 11.19 -15.24
N TYR A 85 -3.50 11.40 -16.17
CA TYR A 85 -3.87 10.39 -17.16
C TYR A 85 -2.72 10.17 -18.14
N TYR A 86 -2.27 8.93 -18.22
CA TYR A 86 -1.21 8.49 -19.12
C TYR A 86 -1.72 7.37 -20.01
N LYS A 87 -1.69 7.61 -21.32
CA LYS A 87 -1.93 6.59 -22.34
C LYS A 87 -0.59 6.16 -22.91
N ASN A 88 -0.29 4.87 -22.83
CA ASN A 88 0.95 4.36 -23.40
C ASN A 88 0.94 4.52 -24.93
N PRO A 89 1.88 5.28 -25.53
CA PRO A 89 1.90 5.52 -26.96
C PRO A 89 2.14 4.24 -27.79
N LYS A 90 2.66 3.18 -27.16
CA LYS A 90 2.91 1.88 -27.80
C LYS A 90 1.67 0.97 -27.91
N GLY A 91 0.47 1.49 -27.66
CA GLY A 91 -0.79 0.80 -28.00
C GLY A 91 -1.34 -0.15 -26.93
N GLU A 92 -0.94 -0.03 -25.66
CA GLU A 92 -1.70 -0.68 -24.59
C GLU A 92 -3.12 -0.08 -24.55
N LYS A 93 -4.14 -0.94 -24.52
CA LYS A 93 -5.54 -0.53 -24.64
C LYS A 93 -6.07 0.28 -23.45
N ASP A 94 -5.39 0.22 -22.30
CA ASP A 94 -5.91 0.80 -21.06
C ASP A 94 -5.13 2.04 -20.62
N TYR A 95 -5.86 3.05 -20.15
CA TYR A 95 -5.29 4.22 -19.51
C TYR A 95 -4.70 3.85 -18.14
N GLN A 96 -3.59 4.50 -17.80
CA GLN A 96 -3.03 4.47 -16.47
C GLN A 96 -3.18 5.85 -15.85
N ILE A 97 -3.42 5.89 -14.55
CA ILE A 97 -3.42 7.13 -13.77
C ILE A 97 -2.15 7.12 -12.94
N VAL A 98 -1.29 8.11 -13.18
CA VAL A 98 -0.03 8.30 -12.46
C VAL A 98 -0.26 9.28 -11.32
N LEU A 99 0.01 8.87 -10.09
CA LEU A 99 -0.05 9.75 -8.91
C LEU A 99 1.37 10.15 -8.47
N PRO A 100 1.74 11.44 -8.58
CA PRO A 100 3.04 11.94 -8.13
C PRO A 100 3.34 11.66 -6.66
N LEU A 101 4.61 11.36 -6.34
CA LEU A 101 5.06 10.97 -4.99
C LEU A 101 4.73 11.98 -3.89
N LYS A 102 4.54 13.27 -4.22
CA LYS A 102 4.13 14.31 -3.26
C LYS A 102 2.78 14.04 -2.60
N PHE A 103 1.92 13.23 -3.21
CA PHE A 103 0.61 12.85 -2.66
C PHE A 103 0.65 11.52 -1.88
N TRP A 104 1.83 10.93 -1.72
CA TRP A 104 1.99 9.66 -1.01
C TRP A 104 2.61 9.90 0.36
N SER A 105 2.07 9.19 1.36
CA SER A 105 2.76 8.99 2.62
C SER A 105 3.75 7.83 2.47
N LYS A 106 5.03 8.07 2.75
CA LYS A 106 6.12 7.10 2.61
C LYS A 106 6.60 6.60 3.97
N PHE A 107 6.61 5.28 4.15
CA PHE A 107 7.00 4.64 5.42
C PHE A 107 8.03 3.53 5.18
N PRO A 108 9.01 3.34 6.06
CA PRO A 108 9.90 2.18 5.97
C PRO A 108 9.14 0.88 6.27
N MET A 109 9.37 -0.17 5.48
CA MET A 109 8.86 -1.50 5.78
C MET A 109 9.51 -2.04 7.05
N ILE A 110 8.70 -2.31 8.07
CA ILE A 110 9.19 -2.87 9.32
C ILE A 110 9.32 -4.39 9.19
N SER A 111 10.52 -4.92 9.41
CA SER A 111 10.74 -6.36 9.40
C SER A 111 10.03 -7.05 10.57
N LYS A 112 9.62 -8.31 10.40
CA LYS A 112 9.00 -9.11 11.48
C LYS A 112 9.85 -9.14 12.76
N ARG A 113 11.18 -9.17 12.64
CA ARG A 113 12.11 -9.12 13.79
C ARG A 113 11.97 -7.79 14.54
N LYS A 114 11.89 -6.68 13.81
CA LYS A 114 11.76 -5.34 14.39
C LYS A 114 10.38 -5.14 15.03
N ILE A 115 9.31 -5.67 14.42
CA ILE A 115 7.96 -5.69 15.02
C ILE A 115 7.98 -6.44 16.35
N LYS A 116 8.50 -7.68 16.40
CA LYS A 116 8.61 -8.46 17.64
C LYS A 116 9.41 -7.73 18.73
N LYS A 117 10.47 -7.00 18.35
CA LYS A 117 11.27 -6.21 19.29
C LYS A 117 10.45 -5.05 19.88
N ILE A 118 9.66 -4.36 19.06
CA ILE A 118 8.76 -3.28 19.50
C ILE A 118 7.66 -3.84 20.42
N GLU A 119 6.99 -4.92 20.03
CA GLU A 119 5.95 -5.58 20.84
C GLU A 119 6.47 -5.99 22.23
N ARG A 120 7.67 -6.58 22.29
CA ARG A 120 8.33 -6.94 23.57
C ARG A 120 8.60 -5.72 24.44
N SER A 121 9.07 -4.62 23.84
CA SER A 121 9.30 -3.36 24.55
C SER A 121 8.00 -2.80 25.12
N LEU A 122 6.94 -2.70 24.32
CA LEU A 122 5.63 -2.20 24.74
C LEU A 122 5.01 -3.05 25.86
N MET A 123 5.13 -4.38 25.78
CA MET A 123 4.68 -5.27 26.87
C MET A 123 5.44 -5.03 28.17
N TRP A 124 6.75 -4.77 28.11
CA TRP A 124 7.57 -4.51 29.29
C TRP A 124 7.20 -3.17 29.96
N TYR A 125 7.02 -2.10 29.17
CA TYR A 125 6.53 -0.81 29.65
C TYR A 125 5.14 -0.89 30.29
N GLY A 126 4.23 -1.70 29.71
CA GLY A 126 2.90 -1.94 30.29
C GLY A 126 2.95 -2.63 31.65
N LYS A 127 3.88 -3.57 31.86
CA LYS A 127 4.06 -4.26 33.15
C LYS A 127 4.62 -3.32 34.24
N GLN A 128 5.55 -2.43 33.87
CA GLN A 128 6.12 -1.43 34.80
C GLN A 128 5.03 -0.48 35.34
N ARG A 129 4.16 0.06 34.48
CA ARG A 129 3.04 0.93 34.90
C ARG A 129 2.04 0.25 35.84
N LYS A 130 1.76 -1.05 35.65
CA LYS A 130 0.87 -1.81 36.54
C LYS A 130 1.47 -2.05 37.92
N ARG A 131 2.80 -2.16 38.04
CA ARG A 131 3.49 -2.29 39.34
C ARG A 131 3.47 -0.97 40.13
N VAL A 132 3.69 0.16 39.46
CA VAL A 132 3.65 1.49 40.10
C VAL A 132 2.25 1.84 40.61
N LYS A 133 1.18 1.41 39.92
CA LYS A 133 -0.21 1.63 40.36
C LYS A 133 -0.67 0.73 41.53
N LYS A 134 0.04 -0.36 41.82
CA LYS A 134 -0.26 -1.24 42.98
C LYS A 134 0.52 -0.87 44.24
N ALA A 135 1.44 0.09 44.14
CA ALA A 135 2.29 0.56 45.23
C ALA A 135 1.86 1.92 45.80
N LYS A 136 0.63 2.35 45.48
CA LYS A 136 -0.10 3.47 46.09
C LYS A 136 -1.38 2.91 46.69
#